data_AF-A0A438MLN8-F1
#
_entry.id   AF-A0A438MLN8-F1
#
_cell.length_a   1.000
_cell.length_b   1.000
_cell.length_c   1.000
_cell.angle_alpha   90.00
_cell.angle_beta   90.00
_cell.angle_gamma   90.00
#
_symmetry.space_group_name_H-M   'P 1'
#
loop_
_entity.id
_entity.type
_entity.pdbx_description
1 polymer ?
#
loop_
_entity_poly.entity_id
_entity_poly.type
_entity_poly.pdbx_seq_one_letter_code
_entity_poly.pdbx_strand_id
1 'polypeptide(L)'
;MKKLLPVAGATKGSRCPKTILTTDGDSLTVTDNASGHSVRLRPAQLYHYRYDQGDSSVQGLAALDADGLVMLDLPGDWHTPHLRSFAGRAGIPLVEARGRPERQVRRVLAGRAPGWTRLHGLLRPSFSKWRKTVAICGGVVGLGVMAYLAYAGLWVAWRGVASIGRLILDFVDAKWLVVAVSPALLVIRPVAARLHRWRVNQGSIVGPPNGPYLVGKRPRKLQIIQRNVVVADLRLGMDINEAFSLLLYRYEDLTGLAVLDRMEHLLHHLPGRWPPNDVDRFAKRHDLLLVVERLSREEYLDLVTRARTATP
;
A
#
# COMPACT_ATOMS: atom_id res chain seq x y z
N MET A 1 27.84 12.32 13.16
CA MET A 1 26.43 12.01 13.53
C MET A 1 26.20 10.50 13.73
N LYS A 2 25.85 10.05 14.95
CA LYS A 2 25.52 8.62 15.22
C LYS A 2 24.06 8.24 14.90
N LYS A 3 23.21 9.26 14.69
CA LYS A 3 21.77 9.10 14.42
C LYS A 3 21.41 9.86 13.15
N LEU A 4 20.51 9.30 12.35
CA LEU A 4 19.93 9.94 11.17
C LEU A 4 18.40 9.84 11.25
N LEU A 5 17.72 10.92 10.87
CA LEU A 5 16.27 11.07 10.91
C LEU A 5 15.78 11.43 9.50
N PRO A 6 14.55 11.02 9.13
CA PRO A 6 13.91 11.53 7.94
C PRO A 6 13.61 13.04 8.11
N VAL A 7 13.65 13.78 7.00
CA VAL A 7 13.38 15.23 6.98
C VAL A 7 11.94 15.55 6.62
N ALA A 8 11.26 14.67 5.89
CA ALA A 8 9.88 14.84 5.48
C ALA A 8 9.16 13.50 5.32
N GLY A 9 7.86 13.56 5.05
CA GLY A 9 7.03 12.40 4.77
C GLY A 9 7.41 11.65 3.49
N ALA A 10 6.89 10.43 3.34
CA ALA A 10 7.13 9.57 2.18
C ALA A 10 6.50 10.08 0.88
N THR A 11 5.46 10.93 0.99
CA THR A 11 4.85 11.66 -0.12
C THR A 11 4.65 13.13 0.25
N LYS A 12 4.44 14.00 -0.74
CA LYS A 12 4.11 15.42 -0.52
C LYS A 12 2.93 15.56 0.43
N GLY A 13 3.08 16.35 1.49
CA GLY A 13 2.04 16.60 2.50
C GLY A 13 1.80 15.48 3.51
N SER A 14 2.51 14.35 3.41
CA SER A 14 2.42 13.28 4.41
C SER A 14 3.24 13.60 5.68
N ARG A 15 2.87 12.98 6.80
CA ARG A 15 3.54 13.19 8.09
C ARG A 15 4.97 12.64 8.04
N CYS A 16 5.89 13.35 8.69
CA CYS A 16 7.27 12.86 8.86
C CYS A 16 7.28 11.62 9.77
N PRO A 17 7.87 10.50 9.33
CA PRO A 17 8.06 9.29 10.13
C PRO A 17 8.95 9.57 11.35
N LYS A 18 8.62 8.96 12.47
CA LYS A 18 9.43 9.00 13.70
C LYS A 18 10.42 7.83 13.77
N THR A 19 11.03 7.48 12.65
CA THR A 19 12.07 6.44 12.57
C THR A 19 13.45 7.04 12.82
N ILE A 20 14.26 6.38 13.63
CA ILE A 20 15.65 6.73 13.88
C ILE A 20 16.56 5.65 13.30
N LEU A 21 17.49 6.06 12.46
CA LEU A 21 18.55 5.21 11.94
C LEU A 21 19.83 5.40 12.76
N THR A 22 20.40 4.31 13.24
CA THR A 22 21.67 4.28 13.98
C THR A 22 22.56 3.17 13.44
N THR A 23 23.86 3.33 13.63
CA THR A 23 24.86 2.36 13.15
C THR A 23 25.83 2.03 14.27
N ASP A 24 26.21 0.76 14.31
CA ASP A 24 27.26 0.18 15.16
C ASP A 24 28.16 -0.67 14.26
N GLY A 25 29.16 -0.03 13.64
CA GLY A 25 29.98 -0.62 12.59
C GLY A 25 29.15 -0.98 11.35
N ASP A 26 29.23 -2.24 10.92
CA ASP A 26 28.48 -2.79 9.79
C ASP A 26 26.99 -3.03 10.09
N SER A 27 26.59 -2.89 11.36
CA SER A 27 25.23 -3.16 11.79
C SER A 27 24.39 -1.89 11.77
N LEU A 28 23.24 -1.99 11.11
CA LEU A 28 22.22 -0.95 11.05
C LEU A 28 21.12 -1.28 12.06
N THR A 29 20.83 -0.34 12.97
CA THR A 29 19.70 -0.44 13.90
C THR A 29 18.70 0.66 13.61
N VAL A 30 17.45 0.27 13.38
CA VAL A 30 16.36 1.19 13.06
C VAL A 30 15.29 1.09 14.13
N THR A 31 14.98 2.22 14.75
CA THR A 31 14.00 2.30 15.83
C THR A 31 12.82 3.14 15.36
N ASP A 32 11.62 2.55 15.39
CA ASP A 32 10.37 3.27 15.18
C ASP A 32 9.88 3.82 16.54
N ASN A 33 10.12 5.09 16.81
CA ASN A 33 9.71 5.72 18.06
C ASN A 33 8.18 5.85 18.21
N ALA A 34 7.41 5.67 17.12
CA ALA A 34 5.95 5.70 17.21
C ALA A 34 5.39 4.38 17.76
N SER A 35 6.03 3.25 17.47
CA SER A 35 5.61 1.92 17.92
C SER A 35 6.46 1.34 19.04
N GLY A 36 7.67 1.88 19.25
CA GLY A 36 8.69 1.31 20.15
C GLY A 36 9.42 0.10 19.55
N HIS A 37 9.10 -0.31 18.32
CA HIS A 37 9.72 -1.45 17.66
C HIS A 37 11.11 -1.07 17.13
N SER A 38 12.08 -1.97 17.27
CA SER A 38 13.45 -1.79 16.77
C SER A 38 13.90 -3.03 16.02
N VAL A 39 14.63 -2.81 14.92
CA VAL A 39 15.14 -3.87 14.04
C VAL A 39 16.63 -3.63 13.86
N ARG A 40 17.44 -4.66 14.11
CA ARG A 40 18.89 -4.67 13.87
C ARG A 40 19.18 -5.61 12.72
N LEU A 41 19.93 -5.14 11.72
CA LEU A 41 20.31 -5.91 10.54
C LEU A 41 21.71 -5.54 10.04
N ARG A 42 22.24 -6.31 9.11
CA ARG A 42 23.52 -6.06 8.41
C ARG A 42 23.25 -6.00 6.91
N PRO A 43 22.92 -4.82 6.36
CA PRO A 43 22.61 -4.71 4.95
C PRO A 43 23.90 -4.69 4.12
N ALA A 44 23.86 -5.29 2.93
CA ALA A 44 24.95 -5.15 1.97
C ALA A 44 24.97 -3.75 1.34
N GLN A 45 23.81 -3.10 1.24
CA GLN A 45 23.70 -1.75 0.70
C GLN A 45 22.45 -1.00 1.19
N LEU A 46 22.51 0.32 1.14
CA LEU A 46 21.37 1.22 1.28
C LEU A 46 20.91 1.71 -0.08
N TYR A 47 19.61 1.72 -0.32
CA TYR A 47 18.98 2.11 -1.57
C TYR A 47 18.05 3.31 -1.34
N HIS A 48 18.53 4.51 -1.71
CA HIS A 48 17.79 5.75 -1.55
C HIS A 48 16.94 6.00 -2.78
N TYR A 49 15.61 5.91 -2.63
CA TYR A 49 14.72 5.81 -3.77
C TYR A 49 13.69 6.93 -3.82
N ARG A 50 13.24 7.23 -5.03
CA ARG A 50 12.06 8.02 -5.32
C ARG A 50 11.44 7.50 -6.62
N TYR A 51 10.12 7.39 -6.65
CA TYR A 51 9.39 7.02 -7.86
C TYR A 51 7.99 7.64 -7.84
N ASP A 52 7.43 7.89 -9.02
CA ASP A 52 6.11 8.49 -9.12
C ASP A 52 5.01 7.44 -9.07
N GLN A 53 3.87 7.80 -8.51
CA GLN A 53 2.70 6.96 -8.31
C GLN A 53 1.46 7.82 -8.51
N GLY A 54 0.97 7.87 -9.75
CA GLY A 54 -0.08 8.82 -10.15
C GLY A 54 0.41 10.26 -9.93
N ASP A 55 -0.39 11.05 -9.21
CA ASP A 55 -0.07 12.46 -8.93
C ASP A 55 0.88 12.66 -7.73
N SER A 56 1.38 11.56 -7.14
CA SER A 56 2.21 11.59 -5.94
C SER A 56 3.57 10.95 -6.18
N SER A 57 4.63 11.56 -5.68
CA SER A 57 5.96 10.94 -5.65
C SER A 57 6.16 10.25 -4.31
N VAL A 58 6.60 8.99 -4.34
CA VAL A 58 6.92 8.17 -3.17
C VAL A 58 8.43 8.09 -3.02
N GLN A 59 8.93 8.40 -1.82
CA GLN A 59 10.34 8.38 -1.49
C GLN A 59 10.62 7.69 -0.16
N GLY A 60 11.84 7.16 -0.03
CA GLY A 60 12.25 6.37 1.11
C GLY A 60 13.66 5.85 1.00
N LEU A 61 14.02 5.06 2.01
CA LEU A 61 15.29 4.38 2.11
C LEU A 61 15.02 2.89 2.33
N ALA A 62 15.57 2.04 1.48
CA ALA A 62 15.54 0.60 1.68
C ALA A 62 16.93 0.10 2.08
N ALA A 63 16.99 -0.92 2.94
CA ALA A 63 18.20 -1.67 3.22
C ALA A 63 18.11 -3.01 2.49
N LEU A 64 19.10 -3.33 1.67
CA LEU A 64 19.11 -4.51 0.82
C LEU A 64 20.17 -5.52 1.30
N ASP A 65 19.89 -6.80 1.08
CA ASP A 65 20.87 -7.87 1.28
C ASP A 65 21.86 -7.98 0.11
N ALA A 66 22.72 -9.01 0.14
CA ALA A 66 23.74 -9.25 -0.88
C ALA A 66 23.15 -9.62 -2.25
N ASP A 67 21.94 -10.18 -2.29
CA ASP A 67 21.23 -10.52 -3.53
C ASP A 67 20.45 -9.31 -4.09
N GLY A 68 20.47 -8.18 -3.37
CA GLY A 68 19.73 -6.96 -3.75
C GLY A 68 18.25 -7.00 -3.36
N LEU A 69 17.84 -7.92 -2.50
CA LEU A 69 16.48 -8.02 -1.99
C LEU A 69 16.26 -7.09 -0.79
N VAL A 70 15.06 -6.52 -0.68
CA VAL A 70 14.73 -5.60 0.42
C VAL A 70 14.56 -6.36 1.73
N MET A 71 15.42 -6.08 2.70
CA MET A 71 15.30 -6.53 4.09
C MET A 71 14.45 -5.56 4.92
N LEU A 72 14.61 -4.26 4.66
CA LEU A 72 13.94 -3.20 5.43
C LEU A 72 13.52 -2.07 4.49
N ASP A 73 12.27 -1.64 4.59
CA ASP A 73 11.78 -0.43 3.91
C ASP A 73 11.43 0.67 4.93
N LEU A 74 11.99 1.87 4.72
CA LEU A 74 11.83 3.08 5.53
C LEU A 74 11.26 4.21 4.67
N PRO A 75 9.93 4.32 4.58
CA PRO A 75 9.28 5.44 3.89
C PRO A 75 9.70 6.76 4.53
N GLY A 76 9.88 7.81 3.74
CA GLY A 76 10.27 9.13 4.24
C GLY A 76 11.34 9.80 3.38
N ASP A 77 11.43 11.11 3.44
CA ASP A 77 12.55 11.82 2.80
C ASP A 77 13.80 11.76 3.69
N TRP A 78 14.96 11.55 3.10
CA TRP A 78 16.23 11.47 3.81
C TRP A 78 17.23 12.48 3.23
N HIS A 79 17.77 13.36 4.09
CA HIS A 79 18.71 14.39 3.65
C HIS A 79 19.97 13.75 3.06
N THR A 80 20.20 13.95 1.76
CA THR A 80 21.19 13.20 0.99
C THR A 80 22.63 13.37 1.48
N PRO A 81 23.12 14.59 1.76
CA PRO A 81 24.46 14.77 2.32
C PRO A 81 24.65 14.02 3.65
N HIS A 82 23.64 14.05 4.52
CA HIS A 82 23.70 13.36 5.81
C HIS A 82 23.63 11.83 5.65
N LEU A 83 22.80 11.34 4.72
CA LEU A 83 22.70 9.92 4.40
C LEU A 83 24.02 9.38 3.83
N ARG A 84 24.66 10.13 2.92
CA ARG A 84 25.97 9.76 2.36
C ARG A 84 27.07 9.72 3.43
N SER A 85 27.13 10.73 4.30
CA SER A 85 28.06 10.77 5.42
C SER A 85 27.79 9.67 6.46
N PHE A 86 26.52 9.30 6.66
CA PHE A 86 26.11 8.20 7.53
C PHE A 86 26.57 6.85 6.96
N ALA A 87 26.23 6.58 5.70
CA ALA A 87 26.55 5.34 5.00
C ALA A 87 28.07 5.12 4.91
N GLY A 88 28.82 6.16 4.53
CA GLY A 88 30.29 6.10 4.46
C GLY A 88 30.97 5.80 5.79
N ARG A 89 30.43 6.30 6.92
CA ARG A 89 30.96 5.99 8.25
C ARG A 89 30.57 4.60 8.76
N ALA A 90 29.44 4.08 8.30
CA ALA A 90 29.01 2.71 8.59
C ALA A 90 29.72 1.67 7.70
N GLY A 91 30.45 2.10 6.67
CA GLY A 91 31.02 1.19 5.68
C GLY A 91 29.97 0.51 4.79
N ILE A 92 28.75 1.06 4.73
CA ILE A 92 27.64 0.50 3.95
C ILE A 92 27.53 1.30 2.64
N PRO A 93 27.64 0.66 1.47
CA PRO A 93 27.41 1.29 0.18
C PRO A 93 26.04 1.97 0.09
N LEU A 94 25.99 3.16 -0.52
CA LEU A 94 24.75 3.90 -0.77
C LEU A 94 24.49 4.02 -2.28
N VAL A 95 23.39 3.42 -2.73
CA VAL A 95 22.88 3.56 -4.09
C VAL A 95 21.87 4.70 -4.14
N GLU A 96 22.22 5.77 -4.86
CA GLU A 96 21.33 6.90 -5.12
C GLU A 96 20.44 6.59 -6.33
N ALA A 97 19.18 6.23 -6.06
CA ALA A 97 18.22 5.76 -7.04
C ALA A 97 17.10 6.76 -7.36
N ARG A 98 17.09 7.96 -6.77
CA ARG A 98 16.02 8.96 -6.99
C ARG A 98 15.94 9.53 -8.41
N GLY A 99 16.98 9.32 -9.22
CA GLY A 99 17.02 9.67 -10.64
C GLY A 99 16.88 8.47 -11.59
N ARG A 100 16.67 7.25 -11.06
CA ARG A 100 16.50 6.05 -11.88
C ARG A 100 15.06 5.98 -12.44
N PRO A 101 14.84 5.27 -13.56
CA PRO A 101 13.49 5.05 -14.06
C PRO A 101 12.59 4.39 -13.01
N GLU A 102 11.36 4.87 -12.86
CA GLU A 102 10.38 4.35 -11.89
C GLU A 102 10.29 2.82 -11.93
N ARG A 103 10.21 2.23 -13.14
CA ARG A 103 10.08 0.77 -13.32
C ARG A 103 11.23 0.01 -12.66
N GLN A 104 12.45 0.54 -12.76
CA GLN A 104 13.63 -0.06 -12.15
C GLN A 104 13.56 0.02 -10.63
N VAL A 105 13.20 1.19 -10.09
CA VAL A 105 13.04 1.40 -8.64
C VAL A 105 11.99 0.46 -8.07
N ARG A 106 10.82 0.38 -8.69
CA ARG A 106 9.71 -0.46 -8.23
C ARG A 106 10.03 -1.95 -8.29
N ARG A 107 10.78 -2.39 -9.31
CA ARG A 107 11.29 -3.78 -9.39
C ARG A 107 12.17 -4.12 -8.21
N VAL A 108 13.17 -3.29 -7.91
CA VAL A 108 14.07 -3.49 -6.76
C VAL A 108 13.26 -3.52 -5.46
N LEU A 109 12.32 -2.58 -5.28
CA LEU A 109 11.51 -2.52 -4.08
C LEU A 109 10.52 -3.70 -3.93
N ALA A 110 10.18 -4.38 -5.03
CA ALA A 110 9.28 -5.52 -4.99
C ALA A 110 9.99 -6.84 -4.63
N GLY A 111 11.30 -6.94 -4.87
CA GLY A 111 12.12 -8.04 -4.37
C GLY A 111 12.28 -7.95 -2.85
N ARG A 112 11.82 -8.96 -2.11
CA ARG A 112 11.84 -8.98 -0.64
C ARG A 112 12.73 -10.11 -0.16
N ALA A 113 13.56 -9.83 0.83
CA ALA A 113 14.33 -10.85 1.52
C ALA A 113 13.42 -11.60 2.51
N PRO A 114 13.70 -12.87 2.84
CA PRO A 114 13.01 -13.53 3.94
C PRO A 114 13.10 -12.74 5.24
N GLY A 115 12.00 -12.67 5.99
CA GLY A 115 11.93 -11.85 7.20
C GLY A 115 11.95 -10.34 6.97
N TRP A 116 11.75 -9.86 5.73
CA TRP A 116 11.69 -8.42 5.47
C TRP A 116 10.62 -7.72 6.30
N THR A 117 10.84 -6.44 6.55
CA THR A 117 9.88 -5.63 7.29
C THR A 117 9.81 -4.19 6.78
N ARG A 118 8.70 -3.51 7.11
CA ARG A 118 8.48 -2.11 6.77
C ARG A 118 8.15 -1.31 8.02
N LEU A 119 9.05 -0.40 8.40
CA LEU A 119 8.85 0.48 9.55
C LEU A 119 8.26 1.81 9.07
N HIS A 120 6.99 2.03 9.38
CA HIS A 120 6.28 3.21 8.88
C HIS A 120 6.60 4.47 9.68
N GLY A 121 6.99 4.38 10.95
CA GLY A 121 7.29 5.56 11.77
C GLY A 121 6.07 6.43 12.11
N LEU A 122 4.86 5.97 11.81
CA LEU A 122 3.64 6.74 11.97
C LEU A 122 2.81 6.18 13.11
N LEU A 123 2.40 7.05 14.03
CA LEU A 123 1.40 6.71 15.04
C LEU A 123 0.13 6.26 14.30
N ARG A 124 -0.32 5.03 14.58
CA ARG A 124 -1.64 4.59 14.15
C ARG A 124 -2.65 5.61 14.70
N PRO A 125 -3.59 6.12 13.87
CA PRO A 125 -4.64 6.98 14.37
C PRO A 125 -5.48 6.18 15.39
N SER A 126 -5.16 6.38 16.66
CA SER A 126 -5.91 5.85 17.79
C SER A 126 -7.15 6.73 17.96
N PHE A 127 -8.25 6.33 17.33
CA PHE A 127 -9.55 6.80 17.77
C PHE A 127 -9.79 6.20 19.16
N SER A 128 -9.84 7.05 20.20
CA SER A 128 -10.20 6.55 21.53
C SER A 128 -11.56 5.85 21.45
N LYS A 129 -11.72 4.72 22.14
CA LYS A 129 -12.95 3.91 22.10
C LYS A 129 -14.19 4.77 22.36
N TRP A 130 -14.07 5.77 23.24
CA TRP A 130 -15.14 6.71 23.59
C TRP A 130 -15.56 7.62 22.42
N ARG A 131 -14.60 8.15 21.65
CA ARG A 131 -14.89 8.95 20.45
C ARG A 131 -15.59 8.14 19.36
N LYS A 132 -15.28 6.84 19.25
CA LYS A 132 -15.97 5.92 18.35
C LYS A 132 -17.44 5.73 18.77
N THR A 133 -17.70 5.53 20.05
CA THR A 133 -19.07 5.37 20.58
C THR A 133 -19.90 6.63 20.39
N VAL A 134 -19.38 7.80 20.76
CA VAL A 134 -20.09 9.09 20.58
C VAL A 134 -20.40 9.35 19.11
N ALA A 135 -19.45 9.08 18.21
CA ALA A 135 -19.67 9.21 16.77
C ALA A 135 -20.74 8.25 16.23
N ILE A 136 -20.78 7.00 16.72
CA ILE A 136 -21.81 6.03 16.34
C ILE A 136 -23.19 6.48 16.83
N CYS A 137 -23.32 6.86 18.10
CA CYS A 137 -24.59 7.32 18.66
C CYS A 137 -25.10 8.58 17.95
N GLY A 138 -24.22 9.56 17.72
CA GLY A 138 -24.56 10.78 16.97
C GLY A 138 -25.01 10.46 15.53
N GLY A 139 -24.39 9.46 14.89
CA GLY A 139 -24.77 9.03 13.56
C GLY A 139 -26.13 8.34 13.48
N VAL A 140 -26.43 7.45 14.43
CA VAL A 140 -27.73 6.76 14.49
C VAL A 140 -28.85 7.75 14.79
N VAL A 141 -28.65 8.66 15.75
CA VAL A 141 -29.64 9.70 16.08
C VAL A 141 -29.87 10.62 14.89
N GLY A 142 -28.81 11.06 14.22
CA GLY A 142 -28.93 11.90 13.01
C GLY A 142 -29.71 11.21 11.88
N LEU A 143 -29.43 9.92 11.63
CA LEU A 143 -30.16 9.14 10.62
C LEU A 143 -31.63 8.93 10.99
N GLY A 144 -31.91 8.70 12.28
CA GLY A 144 -33.27 8.58 12.80
C GLY A 144 -34.08 9.88 12.65
N VAL A 145 -33.49 11.02 12.99
CA VAL A 145 -34.10 12.35 12.80
C VAL A 145 -34.35 12.61 11.31
N MET A 146 -33.39 12.29 10.45
CA MET A 146 -33.54 12.44 9.00
C MET A 146 -34.68 11.56 8.45
N ALA A 147 -34.72 10.28 8.82
CA ALA A 147 -35.78 9.37 8.40
C ALA A 147 -37.16 9.81 8.90
N TYR A 148 -37.25 10.29 10.14
CA TYR A 148 -38.49 10.81 10.73
C TYR A 148 -38.99 12.06 10.01
N LEU A 149 -38.12 13.04 9.74
CA LEU A 149 -38.48 14.27 9.01
C LEU A 149 -38.92 13.98 7.56
N ALA A 150 -38.28 13.01 6.91
CA ALA A 150 -38.67 12.56 5.58
C ALA A 150 -40.03 11.83 5.60
N TYR A 151 -40.27 10.97 6.60
CA TYR A 151 -41.53 10.25 6.78
C TYR A 151 -42.70 11.18 7.08
N ALA A 152 -42.49 12.23 7.88
CA ALA A 152 -43.53 13.18 8.27
C ALA A 152 -43.87 14.23 7.19
N GLY A 153 -43.32 14.13 5.97
CA GLY A 153 -43.62 15.04 4.86
C GLY A 153 -43.12 16.49 5.04
N LEU A 154 -42.29 16.73 6.07
CA LEU A 154 -41.79 18.06 6.48
C LEU A 154 -40.59 18.49 5.63
N TRP A 155 -40.79 18.59 4.31
CA TRP A 155 -39.75 18.93 3.32
C TRP A 155 -39.11 20.31 3.54
N VAL A 156 -39.86 21.25 4.14
CA VAL A 156 -39.36 22.59 4.48
C VAL A 156 -38.46 22.55 5.73
N ALA A 157 -38.82 21.75 6.74
CA ALA A 157 -37.97 21.55 7.91
C ALA A 157 -36.67 20.80 7.55
N TRP A 158 -36.73 19.87 6.59
CA TRP A 158 -35.53 19.24 6.01
C TRP A 158 -34.53 20.26 5.43
N ARG A 159 -35.02 21.25 4.68
CA ARG A 159 -34.18 22.36 4.17
C ARG A 159 -33.69 23.29 5.28
N GLY A 160 -34.48 23.50 6.33
CA GLY A 160 -34.09 24.26 7.52
C GLY A 160 -32.96 23.59 8.30
N VAL A 161 -33.06 22.28 8.56
CA VAL A 161 -32.03 21.48 9.25
C VAL A 161 -30.74 21.40 8.41
N ALA A 162 -30.86 21.26 7.08
CA ALA A 162 -29.70 21.29 6.19
C ALA A 162 -28.98 22.66 6.18
N SER A 163 -29.74 23.75 6.28
CA SER A 163 -29.21 25.11 6.32
C SER A 163 -28.59 25.46 7.69
N ILE A 164 -29.21 25.03 8.80
CA ILE A 164 -28.62 25.14 10.16
C ILE A 164 -27.35 24.29 10.26
N GLY A 165 -27.32 23.12 9.62
CA GLY A 165 -26.10 22.33 9.48
C GLY A 165 -24.97 23.07 8.75
N ARG A 166 -25.29 23.88 7.74
CA ARG A 166 -24.33 24.78 7.06
C ARG A 166 -23.89 25.97 7.93
N LEU A 167 -24.80 26.57 8.69
CA LEU A 167 -24.49 27.69 9.58
C LEU A 167 -23.60 27.25 10.77
N ILE A 168 -23.82 26.03 11.28
CA ILE A 168 -22.93 25.39 12.27
C ILE A 168 -21.58 25.01 11.63
N LEU A 169 -21.55 24.66 10.34
CA LEU A 169 -20.31 24.41 9.60
C LEU A 169 -19.46 25.67 9.43
N ASP A 170 -20.09 26.84 9.27
CA ASP A 170 -19.39 28.11 9.09
C ASP A 170 -18.91 28.74 10.41
N PHE A 171 -19.57 28.45 11.54
CA PHE A 171 -19.18 28.99 12.86
C PHE A 171 -18.13 28.16 13.59
N VAL A 172 -17.90 26.90 13.20
CA VAL A 172 -17.00 25.98 13.90
C VAL A 172 -15.69 25.86 13.12
N ASP A 173 -14.75 26.71 13.51
CA ASP A 173 -13.38 26.76 13.02
C ASP A 173 -12.70 25.37 13.03
N ALA A 174 -12.70 24.75 11.85
CA ALA A 174 -11.83 23.71 11.26
C ALA A 174 -11.37 22.46 12.08
N LYS A 175 -11.67 22.26 13.37
CA LYS A 175 -11.10 21.16 14.16
C LYS A 175 -12.06 20.02 14.53
N TRP A 176 -13.38 20.24 14.50
CA TRP A 176 -14.38 19.24 14.92
C TRP A 176 -15.22 18.62 13.79
N LEU A 177 -14.99 19.04 12.54
CA LEU A 177 -15.66 18.56 11.32
C LEU A 177 -15.60 17.03 11.12
N VAL A 178 -14.64 16.35 11.77
CA VAL A 178 -14.52 14.87 11.80
C VAL A 178 -15.70 14.21 12.53
N VAL A 179 -16.41 14.91 13.41
CA VAL A 179 -17.53 14.38 14.21
C VAL A 179 -18.87 14.51 13.48
N ALA A 180 -19.07 15.54 12.65
CA ALA A 180 -20.32 15.70 11.89
C ALA A 180 -20.34 14.87 10.59
N VAL A 181 -19.18 14.61 9.97
CA VAL A 181 -19.04 13.70 8.80
C VAL A 181 -18.79 12.24 9.23
N SER A 182 -18.57 12.00 10.53
CA SER A 182 -18.39 10.67 11.12
C SER A 182 -19.53 9.69 10.83
N PRO A 183 -20.83 10.06 10.85
CA PRO A 183 -21.91 9.13 10.56
C PRO A 183 -21.82 8.53 9.15
N ALA A 184 -21.58 9.38 8.15
CA ALA A 184 -21.43 8.95 6.77
C ALA A 184 -20.18 8.08 6.60
N LEU A 185 -19.04 8.45 7.20
CA LEU A 185 -17.82 7.63 7.17
C LEU A 185 -17.98 6.28 7.88
N LEU A 186 -18.84 6.21 8.91
CA LEU A 186 -19.18 4.98 9.63
C LEU A 186 -20.09 4.04 8.83
N VAL A 187 -20.89 4.56 7.88
CA VAL A 187 -21.71 3.75 6.95
C VAL A 187 -20.96 3.44 5.64
N ILE A 188 -20.16 4.38 5.12
CA ILE A 188 -19.40 4.22 3.87
C ILE A 188 -18.39 3.08 4.00
N ARG A 189 -17.67 2.98 5.14
CA ARG A 189 -16.68 1.91 5.33
C ARG A 189 -17.27 0.48 5.30
N PRO A 190 -18.33 0.15 6.06
CA PRO A 190 -18.93 -1.18 5.99
C PRO A 190 -19.61 -1.44 4.65
N VAL A 191 -20.23 -0.43 4.02
CA VAL A 191 -20.81 -0.58 2.67
C VAL A 191 -19.72 -0.83 1.63
N ALA A 192 -18.65 -0.05 1.61
CA ALA A 192 -17.52 -0.24 0.71
C ALA A 192 -16.82 -1.59 0.96
N ALA A 193 -16.65 -1.99 2.21
CA ALA A 193 -16.11 -3.31 2.55
C ALA A 193 -17.04 -4.44 2.09
N ARG A 194 -18.36 -4.30 2.24
CA ARG A 194 -19.35 -5.27 1.77
C ARG A 194 -19.36 -5.35 0.26
N LEU A 195 -19.29 -4.22 -0.44
CA LEU A 195 -19.17 -4.14 -1.89
C LEU A 195 -17.86 -4.79 -2.37
N HIS A 196 -16.74 -4.51 -1.70
CA HIS A 196 -15.44 -5.15 -1.99
C HIS A 196 -15.54 -6.67 -1.83
N ARG A 197 -16.04 -7.15 -0.70
CA ARG A 197 -16.26 -8.59 -0.47
C ARG A 197 -17.19 -9.20 -1.50
N TRP A 198 -18.28 -8.52 -1.85
CA TRP A 198 -19.18 -9.00 -2.88
C TRP A 198 -18.47 -9.11 -4.23
N ARG A 199 -17.68 -8.11 -4.63
CA ARG A 199 -16.88 -8.14 -5.86
C ARG A 199 -15.81 -9.24 -5.87
N VAL A 200 -15.16 -9.49 -4.73
CA VAL A 200 -14.21 -10.59 -4.52
C VAL A 200 -14.92 -11.95 -4.58
N ASN A 201 -16.08 -12.07 -3.94
CA ASN A 201 -16.93 -13.28 -3.97
C ASN A 201 -17.48 -13.57 -5.37
N GLN A 202 -17.63 -12.54 -6.20
CA GLN A 202 -17.95 -12.70 -7.62
C GLN A 202 -16.73 -13.05 -8.46
N GLY A 203 -15.50 -12.91 -7.94
CA GLY A 203 -14.26 -13.08 -8.70
C GLY A 203 -13.96 -11.91 -9.64
N SER A 204 -14.67 -10.79 -9.53
CA SER A 204 -14.46 -9.62 -10.40
C SER A 204 -13.22 -8.81 -10.04
N ILE A 205 -12.76 -8.95 -8.80
CA ILE A 205 -11.52 -8.37 -8.28
C ILE A 205 -10.84 -9.38 -7.36
N VAL A 206 -9.52 -9.27 -7.21
CA VAL A 206 -8.78 -9.99 -6.17
C VAL A 206 -7.72 -9.06 -5.57
N GLY A 207 -7.55 -9.13 -4.25
CA GLY A 207 -6.59 -8.32 -3.50
C GLY A 207 -7.17 -7.63 -2.26
N PRO A 208 -6.31 -7.10 -1.38
CA PRO A 208 -6.71 -6.40 -0.18
C PRO A 208 -7.40 -5.05 -0.48
N PRO A 209 -8.37 -4.60 0.35
CA PRO A 209 -9.14 -3.37 0.09
C PRO A 209 -8.30 -2.07 0.11
N ASN A 210 -7.13 -2.07 0.75
CA ASN A 210 -6.24 -0.89 0.84
C ASN A 210 -4.88 -1.11 0.16
N GLY A 211 -4.69 -2.23 -0.53
CA GLY A 211 -3.45 -2.54 -1.24
C GLY A 211 -3.65 -2.60 -2.75
N PRO A 212 -2.66 -3.08 -3.51
CA PRO A 212 -2.84 -3.35 -4.92
C PRO A 212 -3.90 -4.47 -5.10
N TYR A 213 -4.77 -4.31 -6.07
CA TYR A 213 -5.75 -5.33 -6.44
C TYR A 213 -5.87 -5.46 -7.95
N LEU A 214 -6.18 -6.67 -8.41
CA LEU A 214 -6.45 -6.98 -9.81
C LEU A 214 -7.94 -6.79 -10.10
N VAL A 215 -8.24 -6.29 -11.29
CA VAL A 215 -9.60 -6.12 -11.80
C VAL A 215 -9.64 -6.60 -13.24
N GLY A 216 -10.53 -7.54 -13.54
CA GLY A 216 -10.88 -7.86 -14.93
C GLY A 216 -11.95 -6.90 -15.44
N LYS A 217 -11.68 -6.21 -16.55
CA LYS A 217 -12.61 -5.33 -17.26
C LYS A 217 -13.00 -5.94 -18.61
N ARG A 218 -14.22 -5.63 -19.04
CA ARG A 218 -14.70 -5.98 -20.38
C ARG A 218 -14.32 -4.87 -21.39
N PRO A 219 -13.99 -5.22 -22.64
CA PRO A 219 -13.60 -6.57 -23.12
C PRO A 219 -12.11 -6.85 -22.83
N ARG A 220 -11.79 -8.03 -22.29
CA ARG A 220 -10.45 -8.64 -22.18
C ARG A 220 -9.32 -7.75 -21.64
N LYS A 221 -9.55 -6.98 -20.58
CA LYS A 221 -8.50 -6.21 -19.90
C LYS A 221 -8.30 -6.67 -18.48
N LEU A 222 -7.05 -6.72 -18.04
CA LEU A 222 -6.63 -6.95 -16.68
C LEU A 222 -5.92 -5.70 -16.17
N GLN A 223 -6.51 -5.04 -15.18
CA GLN A 223 -5.93 -3.83 -14.60
C GLN A 223 -5.43 -4.12 -13.19
N ILE A 224 -4.25 -3.57 -12.89
CA ILE A 224 -3.67 -3.53 -11.56
C ILE A 224 -3.96 -2.14 -11.02
N ILE A 225 -4.73 -2.05 -9.95
CA ILE A 225 -5.13 -0.78 -9.34
C ILE A 225 -4.50 -0.67 -7.96
N GLN A 226 -3.89 0.48 -7.67
CA GLN A 226 -3.37 0.82 -6.35
C GLN A 226 -3.81 2.24 -6.01
N ARG A 227 -4.45 2.43 -4.86
CA ARG A 227 -4.96 3.75 -4.42
C ARG A 227 -5.82 4.47 -5.48
N ASN A 228 -6.68 3.71 -6.17
CA ASN A 228 -7.55 4.18 -7.27
C ASN A 228 -6.82 4.63 -8.55
N VAL A 229 -5.52 4.42 -8.65
CA VAL A 229 -4.73 4.68 -9.87
C VAL A 229 -4.49 3.35 -10.60
N VAL A 230 -4.67 3.34 -11.93
CA VAL A 230 -4.31 2.19 -12.76
C VAL A 230 -2.79 2.19 -12.91
N VAL A 231 -2.17 1.18 -12.32
CA VAL A 231 -0.72 1.02 -12.26
C VAL A 231 -0.19 0.21 -13.45
N ALA A 232 -0.99 -0.74 -13.93
CA ALA A 232 -0.74 -1.47 -15.16
C ALA A 232 -2.07 -1.83 -15.82
N ASP A 233 -2.10 -1.82 -17.14
CA ASP A 233 -3.22 -2.28 -17.97
C ASP A 233 -2.67 -3.33 -18.94
N LEU A 234 -3.09 -4.58 -18.74
CA LEU A 234 -2.67 -5.74 -19.50
C LEU A 234 -3.86 -6.27 -20.32
N ARG A 235 -3.60 -6.74 -21.52
CA ARG A 235 -4.63 -7.46 -22.30
C ARG A 235 -4.68 -8.91 -21.84
N LEU A 236 -5.87 -9.48 -21.80
CA LEU A 236 -6.08 -10.91 -21.56
C LEU A 236 -6.06 -11.65 -22.90
N GLY A 237 -5.27 -12.71 -23.01
CA GLY A 237 -5.24 -13.53 -24.21
C GLY A 237 -4.08 -14.51 -24.28
N MET A 238 -3.87 -15.05 -25.48
CA MET A 238 -2.90 -16.12 -25.77
C MET A 238 -1.75 -15.61 -26.64
N ASP A 239 -1.57 -14.30 -26.77
CA ASP A 239 -0.44 -13.72 -27.49
C ASP A 239 0.70 -13.37 -26.52
N ILE A 240 1.89 -13.14 -27.06
CA ILE A 240 3.07 -12.73 -26.29
C ILE A 240 2.81 -11.35 -25.68
N ASN A 241 3.19 -11.15 -24.42
CA ASN A 241 2.89 -9.95 -23.61
C ASN A 241 1.40 -9.75 -23.25
N GLU A 242 0.54 -10.74 -23.48
CA GLU A 242 -0.83 -10.75 -22.95
C GLU A 242 -0.89 -11.62 -21.70
N ALA A 243 -1.66 -11.19 -20.70
CA ALA A 243 -1.87 -11.93 -19.47
C ALA A 243 -2.63 -13.22 -19.77
N PHE A 244 -1.96 -14.35 -19.54
CA PHE A 244 -2.46 -15.70 -19.80
C PHE A 244 -2.59 -16.51 -18.51
N SER A 245 -1.62 -16.37 -17.60
CA SER A 245 -1.61 -17.11 -16.35
C SER A 245 -1.26 -16.24 -15.14
N LEU A 246 -1.67 -16.73 -13.98
CA LEU A 246 -1.35 -16.20 -12.68
C LEU A 246 -0.51 -17.23 -11.93
N LEU A 247 0.66 -16.83 -11.45
CA LEU A 247 1.50 -17.62 -10.57
C LEU A 247 1.34 -17.12 -9.14
N LEU A 248 0.65 -17.90 -8.31
CA LEU A 248 0.56 -17.69 -6.87
C LEU A 248 1.70 -18.44 -6.20
N TYR A 249 2.71 -17.73 -5.73
CA TYR A 249 3.92 -18.34 -5.22
C TYR A 249 4.09 -18.20 -3.71
N ARG A 250 4.85 -19.12 -3.13
CA ARG A 250 5.43 -19.01 -1.79
C ARG A 250 6.93 -19.27 -1.83
N TYR A 251 7.71 -18.42 -1.18
CA TYR A 251 9.14 -18.59 -0.94
C TYR A 251 9.41 -18.29 0.52
N GLU A 252 9.83 -19.29 1.30
CA GLU A 252 9.96 -19.19 2.77
C GLU A 252 8.69 -18.65 3.47
N ASP A 253 8.80 -17.48 4.11
CA ASP A 253 7.72 -16.71 4.75
C ASP A 253 7.05 -15.70 3.80
N LEU A 254 7.58 -15.56 2.59
CA LEU A 254 7.10 -14.66 1.55
C LEU A 254 6.06 -15.32 0.67
N THR A 255 5.12 -14.51 0.22
CA THR A 255 4.13 -14.88 -0.80
C THR A 255 4.01 -13.75 -1.80
N GLY A 256 3.49 -14.07 -2.97
CA GLY A 256 3.14 -13.05 -3.95
C GLY A 256 2.36 -13.63 -5.10
N LEU A 257 1.97 -12.74 -6.00
CA LEU A 257 1.28 -13.07 -7.23
C LEU A 257 2.10 -12.52 -8.40
N ALA A 258 2.24 -13.32 -9.44
CA ALA A 258 2.87 -12.93 -10.70
C ALA A 258 1.86 -13.09 -11.82
N VAL A 259 1.84 -12.13 -12.75
CA VAL A 259 1.07 -12.21 -13.99
C VAL A 259 2.04 -12.57 -15.11
N LEU A 260 1.77 -13.67 -15.80
CA LEU A 260 2.63 -14.21 -16.85
C LEU A 260 1.89 -14.23 -18.19
N ASP A 261 2.65 -14.19 -19.29
CA ASP A 261 2.14 -14.57 -20.60
C ASP A 261 2.21 -16.10 -20.82
N ARG A 262 1.77 -16.57 -21.98
CA ARG A 262 1.77 -17.99 -22.33
C ARG A 262 3.16 -18.64 -22.43
N MET A 263 4.21 -17.83 -22.55
CA MET A 263 5.61 -18.27 -22.60
C MET A 263 6.27 -18.14 -21.22
N GLU A 264 5.46 -17.97 -20.18
CA GLU A 264 5.88 -17.77 -18.79
C GLU A 264 6.73 -16.51 -18.58
N HIS A 265 6.67 -15.55 -19.50
CA HIS A 265 7.33 -14.27 -19.29
C HIS A 265 6.58 -13.46 -18.24
N LEU A 266 7.32 -12.99 -17.24
CA LEU A 266 6.78 -12.17 -16.17
C LEU A 266 6.39 -10.77 -16.65
N LEU A 267 5.07 -10.54 -16.74
CA LEU A 267 4.50 -9.25 -17.11
C LEU A 267 4.46 -8.30 -15.91
N HIS A 268 4.02 -8.81 -14.74
CA HIS A 268 3.92 -8.00 -13.53
C HIS A 268 4.09 -8.80 -12.24
N HIS A 269 4.86 -8.26 -11.31
CA HIS A 269 5.07 -8.85 -9.98
C HIS A 269 4.35 -8.09 -8.86
N LEU A 270 3.64 -8.83 -8.00
CA LEU A 270 2.81 -8.33 -6.91
C LEU A 270 3.17 -9.05 -5.59
N PRO A 271 4.23 -8.63 -4.89
CA PRO A 271 4.58 -9.21 -3.59
C PRO A 271 3.45 -9.01 -2.57
N GLY A 272 3.34 -9.92 -1.61
CA GLY A 272 2.38 -9.85 -0.51
C GLY A 272 1.41 -11.01 -0.48
N ARG A 273 0.44 -10.93 0.44
CA ARG A 273 -0.52 -12.01 0.67
C ARG A 273 -1.71 -11.91 -0.29
N TRP A 274 -1.96 -13.00 -1.02
CA TRP A 274 -3.08 -13.15 -1.93
C TRP A 274 -3.88 -14.39 -1.53
N PRO A 275 -5.15 -14.27 -1.10
CA PRO A 275 -5.94 -15.43 -0.66
C PRO A 275 -6.14 -16.43 -1.80
N PRO A 276 -5.69 -17.70 -1.68
CA PRO A 276 -5.73 -18.66 -2.79
C PRO A 276 -7.13 -18.86 -3.39
N ASN A 277 -8.15 -18.97 -2.53
CA ASN A 277 -9.54 -19.15 -2.97
C ASN A 277 -10.07 -17.95 -3.77
N ASP A 278 -9.63 -16.73 -3.43
CA ASP A 278 -10.05 -15.54 -4.17
C ASP A 278 -9.31 -15.42 -5.51
N VAL A 279 -8.04 -15.84 -5.54
CA VAL A 279 -7.24 -15.90 -6.77
C VAL A 279 -7.79 -16.96 -7.73
N ASP A 280 -8.12 -18.16 -7.25
CA ASP A 280 -8.74 -19.22 -8.06
C ASP A 280 -10.07 -18.77 -8.67
N ARG A 281 -10.94 -18.16 -7.86
CA ARG A 281 -12.21 -17.63 -8.34
C ARG A 281 -12.02 -16.54 -9.40
N PHE A 282 -11.05 -15.65 -9.19
CA PHE A 282 -10.70 -14.61 -10.15
C PHE A 282 -10.16 -15.19 -11.45
N ALA A 283 -9.24 -16.14 -11.37
CA ALA A 283 -8.65 -16.79 -12.54
C ALA A 283 -9.70 -17.50 -13.40
N LYS A 284 -10.56 -18.31 -12.78
CA LYS A 284 -11.68 -19.00 -13.45
C LYS A 284 -12.67 -18.05 -14.12
N ARG A 285 -12.96 -16.90 -13.50
CA ARG A 285 -13.88 -15.91 -14.09
C ARG A 285 -13.30 -15.24 -15.36
N HIS A 286 -11.98 -15.15 -15.44
CA HIS A 286 -11.27 -14.37 -16.45
C HIS A 286 -10.49 -15.24 -17.43
N ASP A 287 -10.77 -16.55 -17.46
CA ASP A 287 -10.12 -17.54 -18.32
C ASP A 287 -8.58 -17.52 -18.22
N LEU A 288 -8.05 -17.28 -17.01
CA LEU A 288 -6.63 -17.32 -16.71
C LEU A 288 -6.25 -18.68 -16.13
N LEU A 289 -5.10 -19.21 -16.55
CA LEU A 289 -4.51 -20.37 -15.88
C LEU A 289 -3.99 -19.95 -14.51
N LEU A 290 -4.29 -20.71 -13.45
CA LEU A 290 -3.71 -20.50 -12.13
C LEU A 290 -2.67 -21.59 -11.83
N VAL A 291 -1.44 -21.16 -11.59
CA VAL A 291 -0.33 -22.00 -11.12
C VAL A 291 -0.07 -21.65 -9.66
N VAL A 292 0.02 -22.66 -8.79
CA VAL A 292 0.30 -22.47 -7.36
C VAL A 292 1.56 -23.24 -7.01
N GLU A 293 2.63 -22.53 -6.67
CA GLU A 293 3.94 -23.14 -6.50
C GLU A 293 4.68 -22.65 -5.27
N ARG A 294 5.58 -23.50 -4.78
CA ARG A 294 6.58 -23.14 -3.80
C ARG A 294 7.91 -23.02 -4.53
N LEU A 295 8.48 -21.82 -4.53
CA LEU A 295 9.71 -21.53 -5.25
C LEU A 295 10.93 -21.86 -4.41
N SER A 296 11.99 -22.31 -5.06
CA SER A 296 13.35 -22.30 -4.54
C SER A 296 13.89 -20.87 -4.44
N ARG A 297 15.06 -20.71 -3.82
CA ARG A 297 15.75 -19.41 -3.77
C ARG A 297 16.12 -18.93 -5.17
N GLU A 298 16.67 -19.80 -6.00
CA GLU A 298 17.09 -19.51 -7.37
C GLU A 298 15.90 -19.09 -8.23
N GLU A 299 14.79 -19.83 -8.13
CA GLU A 299 13.54 -19.52 -8.85
C GLU A 299 12.96 -18.17 -8.39
N TYR A 300 12.97 -17.89 -7.09
CA TYR A 300 12.51 -16.61 -6.57
C TYR A 300 13.39 -15.43 -7.05
N LEU A 301 14.71 -15.60 -7.02
CA LEU A 301 15.65 -14.60 -7.52
C LEU A 301 15.47 -14.36 -9.03
N ASP A 302 15.29 -15.42 -9.81
CA ASP A 302 15.01 -15.32 -11.23
C ASP A 302 13.69 -14.58 -11.51
N LEU A 303 12.64 -14.90 -10.74
CA LEU A 303 11.35 -14.23 -10.82
C LEU A 303 11.48 -12.71 -10.58
N VAL A 304 12.08 -12.30 -9.47
CA VAL A 304 12.15 -10.86 -9.12
C VAL A 304 13.10 -10.07 -10.00
N THR A 305 14.16 -10.70 -10.52
CA THR A 305 15.13 -10.03 -11.41
C THR A 305 14.59 -9.87 -12.83
N ARG A 306 13.86 -10.86 -13.36
CA ARG A 306 13.24 -10.83 -14.70
C ARG A 306 11.99 -9.95 -14.79
N ALA A 307 11.40 -9.57 -13.66
CA ALA A 307 10.20 -8.74 -13.63
C ALA A 307 10.39 -7.44 -14.43
N ARG A 308 9.65 -7.27 -15.53
CA ARG A 308 9.67 -6.01 -16.29
C ARG A 308 9.02 -4.87 -15.53
N THR A 309 7.97 -5.19 -14.77
CA THR A 309 7.22 -4.25 -13.94
C THR A 309 6.80 -4.92 -12.63
N ALA A 310 6.69 -4.12 -11.56
CA ALA A 310 6.29 -4.64 -10.25
C ALA A 310 5.58 -3.57 -9.42
N THR A 311 4.72 -3.98 -8.49
CA THR A 311 4.06 -3.08 -7.55
C THR A 311 4.46 -3.41 -6.11
N PRO A 312 5.41 -2.67 -5.52
CA PRO A 312 5.99 -2.97 -4.21
C PRO A 312 5.08 -2.67 -3.00
#